data_AF-A0A9D8GC62-F1
#
_entry.id   AF-A0A9D8GC62-F1
#
_cell.length_a   1.000
_cell.length_b   1.000
_cell.length_c   1.000
_cell.angle_alpha   90.00
_cell.angle_beta   90.00
_cell.angle_gamma   90.00
#
_symmetry.space_group_name_H-M   'P 1'
#
loop_
_entity.id
_entity.type
_entity.pdbx_description
1 polymer ?
#
loop_
_entity_poly.entity_id
_entity_poly.type
_entity_poly.pdbx_seq_one_letter_code
_entity_poly.pdbx_strand_id
1 'polypeptide(L)'
;MTFTKQLYAKASMALPHISARTFSRYCGKSEGYWGSIQAQSLDISTNSLLYLAEMLEHEKAKSPNHSMHELQAFIAEEIARRLQTLPTESAQVRRMVLKALASAAAERDSSYSVPPIIIA
;
A
#
# COMPACT_ATOMS: atom_id res chain seq x y z
N MET A 1 -18.93 -5.88 -5.75
CA MET A 1 -17.79 -6.57 -5.10
C MET A 1 -17.24 -5.68 -4.00
N THR A 2 -16.84 -6.22 -2.85
CA THR A 2 -16.17 -5.43 -1.79
C THR A 2 -14.80 -4.91 -2.26
N PHE A 3 -14.34 -3.77 -1.73
CA PHE A 3 -13.02 -3.21 -2.04
C PHE A 3 -11.92 -4.27 -1.91
N THR A 4 -11.92 -5.01 -0.79
CA THR A 4 -10.97 -6.07 -0.49
C THR A 4 -10.88 -7.13 -1.59
N LYS A 5 -12.02 -7.56 -2.17
CA LYS A 5 -12.05 -8.52 -3.30
C LYS A 5 -11.50 -7.91 -4.60
N GLN A 6 -11.81 -6.65 -4.88
CA GLN A 6 -11.29 -5.94 -6.05
C GLN A 6 -9.78 -5.73 -5.95
N LEU A 7 -9.27 -5.44 -4.74
CA LEU A 7 -7.85 -5.29 -4.49
C LEU A 7 -7.07 -6.55 -4.85
N TYR A 8 -7.52 -7.72 -4.42
CA TYR A 8 -6.86 -8.98 -4.76
C TYR A 8 -6.88 -9.26 -6.26
N ALA A 9 -8.01 -8.99 -6.93
CA ALA A 9 -8.13 -9.16 -8.38
C ALA A 9 -7.14 -8.25 -9.13
N LYS A 10 -7.09 -6.95 -8.80
CA LYS A 10 -6.13 -6.00 -9.38
C LYS A 10 -4.67 -6.39 -9.07
N ALA A 11 -4.40 -6.85 -7.86
CA ALA A 11 -3.07 -7.35 -7.49
C ALA A 11 -2.67 -8.57 -8.34
N SER A 12 -3.61 -9.47 -8.62
CA SER A 12 -3.39 -10.65 -9.47
C SER A 12 -3.11 -10.30 -10.93
N MET A 13 -3.59 -9.16 -11.40
CA MET A 13 -3.30 -8.63 -12.74
C MET A 13 -1.99 -7.84 -12.80
N ALA A 14 -1.60 -7.19 -11.70
CA ALA A 14 -0.44 -6.31 -11.65
C ALA A 14 0.87 -7.03 -11.31
N LEU A 15 0.81 -8.02 -10.42
CA LEU A 15 1.97 -8.70 -9.86
C LEU A 15 2.09 -10.12 -10.39
N PRO A 16 3.28 -10.55 -10.85
CA PRO A 16 3.48 -11.90 -11.33
C PRO A 16 3.34 -12.93 -10.19
N HIS A 17 2.85 -14.12 -10.52
CA HIS A 17 2.78 -15.27 -9.59
C HIS A 17 2.04 -14.99 -8.27
N ILE A 18 0.97 -14.18 -8.30
CA ILE A 18 0.16 -13.96 -7.10
C ILE A 18 -0.66 -15.22 -6.75
N SER A 19 -0.70 -15.50 -5.45
CA SER A 19 -1.57 -16.46 -4.78
C SER A 19 -2.12 -15.79 -3.52
N ALA A 20 -3.12 -16.41 -2.88
CA ALA A 20 -3.60 -15.96 -1.57
C ALA A 20 -2.47 -15.79 -0.54
N ARG A 21 -1.48 -16.71 -0.58
CA ARG A 21 -0.34 -16.73 0.35
C ARG A 21 0.64 -15.60 0.04
N THR A 22 1.03 -15.43 -1.22
CA THR A 22 1.95 -14.36 -1.63
C THR A 22 1.30 -12.98 -1.45
N PHE A 23 0.02 -12.83 -1.77
CA PHE A 23 -0.73 -11.60 -1.52
C PHE A 23 -0.76 -11.25 -0.03
N SER A 24 -0.98 -12.24 0.85
CA SER A 24 -0.93 -12.03 2.29
C SER A 24 0.45 -11.53 2.77
N ARG A 25 1.53 -12.06 2.19
CA ARG A 25 2.90 -11.58 2.45
C ARG A 25 3.10 -10.16 1.94
N TYR A 26 2.59 -9.84 0.74
CA TYR A 26 2.59 -8.47 0.21
C TYR A 26 1.71 -7.50 1.01
N CYS A 27 0.85 -7.99 1.90
CA CYS A 27 0.11 -7.19 2.87
C CYS A 27 0.85 -7.03 4.21
N GLY A 28 2.08 -7.56 4.33
CA GLY A 28 2.87 -7.56 5.56
C GLY A 28 2.30 -8.49 6.64
N LYS A 29 1.63 -9.58 6.24
CA LYS A 29 0.92 -10.50 7.16
C LYS A 29 1.32 -11.96 6.91
N SER A 30 0.84 -12.85 7.79
CA SER A 30 1.02 -14.31 7.65
C SER A 30 0.28 -14.85 6.43
N GLU A 31 0.72 -15.98 5.87
CA GLU A 31 0.19 -16.54 4.61
C GLU A 31 -1.32 -16.85 4.62
N GLY A 32 -1.91 -17.02 5.79
CA GLY A 32 -3.35 -17.26 5.96
C GLY A 32 -4.21 -15.99 6.05
N TYR A 33 -3.59 -14.79 6.06
CA TYR A 33 -4.30 -13.53 6.30
C TYR A 33 -5.44 -13.28 5.32
N TRP A 34 -5.19 -13.40 4.02
CA TRP A 34 -6.21 -13.20 2.99
C TRP A 34 -7.42 -14.13 3.18
N GLY A 35 -7.16 -15.42 3.41
CA GLY A 35 -8.22 -16.40 3.66
C GLY A 35 -9.01 -16.07 4.92
N SER A 36 -8.31 -15.66 5.98
CA SER A 36 -8.90 -15.29 7.27
C SER A 36 -9.85 -14.09 7.15
N ILE A 37 -9.43 -13.00 6.48
CA ILE A 37 -10.29 -11.82 6.31
C ILE A 37 -11.45 -12.07 5.35
N GLN A 38 -11.27 -12.92 4.34
CA GLN A 38 -12.37 -13.33 3.45
C GLN A 38 -13.43 -14.16 4.18
N ALA A 39 -13.01 -15.15 4.96
CA ALA A 39 -13.95 -16.01 5.72
C ALA A 39 -14.78 -15.21 6.75
N GLN A 40 -14.18 -14.18 7.34
CA GLN A 40 -14.81 -13.33 8.34
C GLN A 40 -15.50 -12.09 7.75
N SER A 41 -15.45 -11.90 6.43
CA SER A 41 -15.94 -10.68 5.76
C SER A 41 -15.37 -9.38 6.34
N LEU A 42 -14.09 -9.42 6.73
CA LEU A 42 -13.37 -8.27 7.25
C LEU A 42 -12.70 -7.48 6.13
N ASP A 43 -12.59 -6.17 6.34
CA ASP A 43 -11.80 -5.32 5.46
C ASP A 43 -10.30 -5.51 5.68
N ILE A 44 -9.54 -5.41 4.60
CA ILE A 44 -8.08 -5.30 4.69
C ILE A 44 -7.72 -4.08 5.54
N SER A 45 -6.72 -4.20 6.41
CA SER A 45 -6.32 -3.09 7.30
C SER A 45 -5.59 -1.98 6.54
N THR A 46 -5.66 -0.73 7.02
CA THR A 46 -4.91 0.39 6.41
C THR A 46 -3.40 0.16 6.42
N ASN A 47 -2.86 -0.46 7.49
CA ASN A 47 -1.45 -0.83 7.56
C ASN A 47 -1.06 -1.85 6.48
N SER A 48 -1.94 -2.81 6.19
CA SER A 48 -1.71 -3.76 5.09
C SER A 48 -1.76 -3.10 3.72
N LEU A 49 -2.58 -2.06 3.54
CA LEU A 49 -2.60 -1.26 2.31
C LEU A 49 -1.30 -0.45 2.15
N LEU A 50 -0.80 0.17 3.22
CA LEU A 50 0.48 0.88 3.21
C LEU A 50 1.64 -0.05 2.86
N TYR A 51 1.71 -1.22 3.49
CA TYR A 51 2.74 -2.20 3.19
C TYR A 51 2.66 -2.71 1.74
N LEU A 52 1.45 -2.95 1.23
CA LEU A 52 1.25 -3.35 -0.16
C LEU A 52 1.69 -2.25 -1.13
N ALA A 53 1.45 -0.97 -0.83
CA ALA A 53 1.92 0.15 -1.63
C ALA A 53 3.46 0.24 -1.66
N GLU A 54 4.12 0.05 -0.51
CA GLU A 54 5.59 0.02 -0.43
C GLU A 54 6.18 -1.15 -1.24
N MET A 55 5.61 -2.35 -1.10
CA MET A 55 6.00 -3.50 -1.91
C MET A 55 5.80 -3.26 -3.40
N LEU A 56 4.70 -2.62 -3.78
CA LEU A 56 4.38 -2.32 -5.17
C LEU A 56 5.36 -1.32 -5.77
N GLU A 57 5.81 -0.31 -5.02
CA GLU A 57 6.88 0.61 -5.44
C GLU A 57 8.18 -0.13 -5.73
N HIS A 58 8.57 -1.06 -4.87
CA HIS A 58 9.76 -1.87 -5.08
C HIS A 58 9.66 -2.78 -6.32
N GLU A 59 8.49 -3.38 -6.57
CA GLU A 59 8.28 -4.21 -7.77
C GLU A 59 8.22 -3.37 -9.06
N LYS A 60 7.61 -2.17 -9.01
CA LYS A 60 7.62 -1.22 -10.12
C LYS A 60 9.03 -0.76 -10.48
N ALA A 61 9.92 -0.56 -9.50
CA ALA A 61 11.30 -0.19 -9.74
C ALA A 61 12.07 -1.28 -10.53
N LYS A 62 11.66 -2.55 -10.42
CA LYS A 62 12.26 -3.66 -11.18
C LYS A 62 11.65 -3.81 -12.57
N SER A 63 10.31 -3.83 -12.65
CA SER A 63 9.58 -4.10 -13.89
C SER A 63 8.21 -3.43 -13.87
N PRO A 64 8.12 -2.14 -14.22
CA PRO A 64 6.87 -1.41 -14.18
C PRO A 64 5.89 -1.90 -15.24
N ASN A 65 4.60 -1.89 -14.93
CA ASN A 65 3.54 -2.13 -15.91
C ASN A 65 2.29 -1.29 -15.59
N HIS A 66 1.39 -1.15 -16.57
CA HIS A 66 0.20 -0.31 -16.45
C HIS A 66 -0.70 -0.72 -15.28
N SER A 67 -0.93 -2.03 -15.11
CA SER A 67 -1.74 -2.59 -14.02
C SER A 67 -1.18 -2.26 -12.63
N MET A 68 0.15 -2.15 -12.48
CA MET A 68 0.77 -1.70 -11.22
C MET A 68 0.46 -0.25 -10.90
N HIS A 69 0.45 0.64 -11.90
CA HIS A 69 0.05 2.05 -11.69
C HIS A 69 -1.42 2.16 -11.30
N GLU A 70 -2.31 1.40 -11.95
CA GLU A 70 -3.72 1.35 -11.57
C GLU A 70 -3.93 0.81 -10.15
N LEU A 71 -3.23 -0.27 -9.79
CA LEU A 71 -3.29 -0.85 -8.46
C LEU A 71 -2.81 0.16 -7.40
N GLN A 72 -1.73 0.89 -7.69
CA GLN A 72 -1.23 1.90 -6.78
C GLN A 72 -2.21 3.04 -6.58
N ALA A 73 -2.81 3.57 -7.65
CA ALA A 73 -3.83 4.61 -7.56
C ALA A 73 -5.03 4.13 -6.74
N PHE A 74 -5.47 2.89 -6.98
CA PHE A 74 -6.57 2.26 -6.25
C PHE A 74 -6.29 2.10 -4.75
N ILE A 75 -5.07 1.73 -4.38
CA ILE A 75 -4.63 1.65 -2.98
C ILE A 75 -4.58 3.05 -2.35
N ALA A 76 -4.00 4.02 -3.05
CA ALA A 76 -3.83 5.39 -2.57
C ALA A 76 -5.18 6.08 -2.31
N GLU A 77 -6.15 5.91 -3.21
CA GLU A 77 -7.50 6.44 -3.06
C GLU A 77 -8.21 5.88 -1.82
N GLU A 78 -8.11 4.57 -1.59
CA GLU A 78 -8.70 3.94 -0.40
C GLU A 78 -8.04 4.40 0.89
N ILE A 79 -6.71 4.53 0.92
CA ILE A 79 -5.99 5.08 2.08
C ILE A 79 -6.45 6.51 2.35
N ALA A 80 -6.52 7.35 1.32
CA ALA A 80 -6.98 8.73 1.45
C ALA A 80 -8.42 8.80 1.99
N ARG A 81 -9.33 7.98 1.45
CA ARG A 81 -10.71 7.86 1.92
C ARG A 81 -10.76 7.49 3.40
N ARG A 82 -10.03 6.46 3.82
CA ARG A 82 -9.98 6.01 5.22
C ARG A 82 -9.42 7.07 6.16
N LEU A 83 -8.39 7.80 5.73
CA LEU A 83 -7.80 8.90 6.49
C LEU A 83 -8.76 10.09 6.62
N GLN A 84 -9.51 10.42 5.57
CA GLN A 84 -10.54 11.47 5.61
C GLN A 84 -11.69 11.13 6.56
N THR A 85 -12.08 9.84 6.60
CA THR A 85 -13.14 9.34 7.47
C THR A 85 -12.66 8.96 8.86
N LEU A 86 -11.40 9.25 9.23
CA LEU A 86 -10.94 9.02 10.60
C LEU A 86 -11.91 9.71 11.57
N PRO A 87 -12.58 8.96 12.47
CA PRO A 87 -13.53 9.51 13.42
C PRO A 87 -12.72 10.25 14.49
N THR A 88 -12.29 11.44 14.12
CA THR A 88 -11.69 12.41 15.01
C THR A 88 -12.56 13.65 14.93
N GLU A 89 -13.19 13.97 16.06
CA GLU A 89 -13.94 15.22 16.24
C GLU A 89 -13.00 16.45 16.17
N SER A 90 -11.69 16.23 16.29
CA SER A 90 -10.67 17.28 16.27
C SER A 90 -9.94 17.36 14.93
N ALA A 91 -10.26 18.39 14.15
CA ALA A 91 -9.53 18.75 12.94
C ALA A 91 -8.02 19.00 13.19
N GLN A 92 -7.61 19.25 14.43
CA GLN A 92 -6.20 19.39 14.80
C GLN A 92 -5.48 18.04 14.80
N VAL A 93 -6.11 17.00 15.37
CA VAL A 93 -5.56 15.64 15.36
C VAL A 93 -5.42 15.13 13.92
N ARG A 94 -6.44 15.33 13.08
CA ARG A 94 -6.37 14.99 11.66
C ARG A 94 -5.20 15.68 10.95
N ARG A 95 -5.00 16.98 11.20
CA ARG A 95 -3.87 17.75 10.64
C ARG A 95 -2.51 17.25 11.16
N MET A 96 -2.41 16.84 12.42
CA MET A 96 -1.17 16.28 12.97
C MET A 96 -0.80 14.96 12.31
N VAL A 97 -1.77 14.05 12.13
CA VAL A 97 -1.54 12.76 11.45
C VAL A 97 -1.09 12.98 10.00
N LEU A 98 -1.76 13.86 9.26
CA LEU A 98 -1.37 14.19 7.87
C LEU A 98 0.03 14.78 7.78
N LYS A 99 0.40 15.69 8.70
CA LYS A 99 1.75 16.27 8.74
C LYS A 99 2.81 15.21 9.05
N ALA A 100 2.57 14.36 10.05
CA ALA A 100 3.51 13.30 10.42
C ALA A 100 3.74 12.31 9.27
N LEU A 101 2.69 11.94 8.55
CA LEU A 101 2.80 11.09 7.36
C LEU A 101 3.58 11.78 6.23
N ALA A 102 3.31 13.06 5.95
CA ALA A 102 4.04 13.82 4.94
C ALA A 102 5.53 13.96 5.28
N SER A 103 5.86 14.23 6.54
CA SER A 103 7.25 14.28 7.01
C SER A 103 7.95 12.94 6.88
N ALA A 104 7.32 11.84 7.32
CA ALA A 104 7.89 10.50 7.21
C ALA A 104 8.12 10.06 5.76
N ALA A 105 7.25 10.48 4.83
CA ALA A 105 7.45 10.23 3.40
C ALA A 105 8.65 11.02 2.85
N ALA A 106 8.75 12.31 3.17
CA ALA A 106 9.87 13.17 2.75
C ALA A 106 11.22 12.67 3.27
N GLU A 107 11.28 12.19 4.53
CA GLU A 107 12.48 11.60 5.11
C GLU A 107 12.94 10.33 4.37
N ARG A 108 12.00 9.45 4.00
CA ARG A 108 12.30 8.24 3.23
C ARG A 108 12.83 8.55 1.83
N ASP A 109 12.23 9.54 1.15
CA ASP A 109 12.71 9.97 -0.17
C ASP A 109 14.13 10.57 -0.10
N SER A 110 14.42 11.36 0.94
CA SER A 110 15.77 11.91 1.15
C SER A 110 16.82 10.85 1.53
N SER A 111 16.39 9.71 2.07
CA SER A 111 17.27 8.57 2.40
C SER A 111 17.72 7.81 1.15
N TYR A 112 17.04 7.98 0.01
CA TYR A 112 17.43 7.47 -1.30
C TYR A 112 18.27 8.50 -2.10
N SER A 113 19.25 9.14 -1.46
CA SER A 113 20.27 9.88 -2.20
C SER A 113 21.24 8.90 -2.85
N VAL A 114 21.14 8.73 -4.17
CA VAL A 114 22.08 7.95 -4.98
C VAL A 114 23.51 8.50 -4.74
N PRO A 115 24.52 7.66 -4.45
CA PRO A 115 25.86 8.15 -4.25
C PRO A 115 26.39 8.82 -5.54
N PRO A 116 27.20 9.89 -5.42
CA PRO A 116 27.70 10.59 -6.59
C PRO A 116 28.56 9.65 -7.44
N ILE A 117 28.27 9.57 -8.73
CA ILE A 117 29.10 8.85 -9.69
C ILE A 117 30.41 9.64 -9.83
N ILE A 118 31.48 9.11 -9.25
CA ILE A 118 32.84 9.60 -9.50
C ILE A 118 33.32 8.91 -10.78
N ILE A 119 33.40 9.66 -11.87
CA ILE A 119 34.10 9.21 -13.09
C ILE A 119 35.58 9.57 -12.88
N ALA A 120 36.40 8.54 -12.74
CA ALA A 120 37.87 8.64 -12.69
C ALA A 120 38.48 8.50 -14.08
#